data_AF-A0A0G4KXP0-F1
#
_entry.id   AF-A0A0G4KXP0-F1
#
_cell.length_a   1.000
_cell.length_b   1.000
_cell.length_c   1.000
_cell.angle_alpha   90.00
_cell.angle_beta   90.00
_cell.angle_gamma   90.00
#
_symmetry.space_group_name_H-M   'P 1'
#
loop_
_entity.id
_entity.type
_entity.pdbx_description
1 polymer ?
#
loop_
_entity_poly.entity_id
_entity_poly.type
_entity_poly.pdbx_seq_one_letter_code
_entity_poly.pdbx_strand_id
1 'polypeptide(L)'
;MPPIMEILGQGPITIDFNVCIFVEVNSSGVKRKVVFRCPLLHKLAEARYPGSIDEKSSCEAGAYVWVEENCPEIRSLHLFGFGFMDGRHFTHSKYAPFFSRTWRQLWRFIYKFFRLPLLSHYVWNPPRHQVRSAYMVLEYLGHETGQPLSDTFDTYRENGTQRQRLFRGISRILLSLARIP
;
A
#
# COMPACT_ATOMS: atom_id res chain seq x y z
N MET A 1 19.93 9.44 -14.25
CA MET A 1 18.77 10.26 -14.65
C MET A 1 17.73 10.18 -13.56
N PRO A 2 17.16 11.30 -13.08
CA PRO A 2 16.04 11.27 -12.15
C PRO A 2 14.83 10.60 -12.84
N PRO A 3 14.03 9.81 -12.11
CA PRO A 3 12.80 9.24 -12.66
C PRO A 3 11.83 10.36 -13.03
N ILE A 4 11.30 10.33 -14.25
CA ILE A 4 10.26 11.27 -14.70
C ILE A 4 8.92 10.71 -14.21
N MET A 5 8.16 11.56 -13.52
CA MET A 5 6.88 11.22 -12.90
C MET A 5 5.78 11.97 -13.66
N GLU A 6 5.04 11.28 -14.52
CA GLU A 6 3.93 11.83 -15.28
C GLU A 6 2.61 11.51 -14.58
N ILE A 7 1.82 12.54 -14.27
CA ILE A 7 0.46 12.35 -13.79
C ILE A 7 -0.38 11.90 -14.99
N LEU A 8 -0.99 10.73 -14.89
CA LEU A 8 -1.88 10.25 -15.95
C LEU A 8 -3.06 11.22 -16.05
N GLY A 9 -3.43 11.64 -17.27
CA GLY A 9 -4.52 12.59 -17.55
C GLY A 9 -5.94 12.14 -17.14
N GLN A 10 -6.04 11.13 -16.28
CA GLN A 10 -7.25 10.80 -15.54
C GLN A 10 -7.26 11.65 -14.26
N GLY A 11 -8.24 12.55 -14.14
CA GLY A 11 -8.35 13.45 -12.99
C GLY A 11 -8.33 12.71 -11.64
N PRO A 12 -7.96 13.39 -10.55
CA PRO A 12 -7.90 12.79 -9.22
C PRO A 12 -9.25 12.19 -8.84
N ILE A 13 -9.27 10.90 -8.51
CA ILE A 13 -10.49 10.22 -8.04
C ILE A 13 -10.54 10.38 -6.52
N THR A 14 -11.60 11.02 -6.03
CA THR A 14 -11.85 11.10 -4.59
C THR A 14 -12.65 9.88 -4.16
N ILE A 15 -12.04 9.03 -3.34
CA ILE A 15 -12.69 7.86 -2.77
C ILE A 15 -12.79 8.10 -1.27
N ASP A 16 -14.00 8.42 -0.81
CA ASP A 16 -14.33 8.61 0.60
C ASP A 16 -13.43 9.68 1.27
N PHE A 17 -12.50 9.27 2.13
CA PHE A 17 -11.56 10.13 2.85
C PHE A 17 -10.23 10.36 2.12
N ASN A 18 -9.97 9.69 1.00
CA ASN A 18 -8.67 9.69 0.33
C ASN A 18 -8.80 10.16 -1.14
N VAL A 19 -7.87 11.00 -1.58
CA VAL A 19 -7.68 11.34 -2.99
C VAL A 19 -6.69 10.35 -3.58
N CYS A 20 -7.09 9.69 -4.67
CA CYS A 20 -6.27 8.77 -5.44
C CYS A 20 -5.82 9.45 -6.74
N ILE A 21 -4.51 9.53 -6.94
CA ILE A 21 -3.87 10.08 -8.13
C ILE A 21 -3.10 8.95 -8.81
N PHE A 22 -3.37 8.72 -10.08
CA PHE A 22 -2.63 7.73 -10.86
C PHE A 22 -1.38 8.37 -11.44
N VAL A 23 -0.24 7.75 -11.16
CA VAL A 23 1.05 8.27 -11.57
C VAL A 23 1.81 7.22 -12.35
N GLU A 24 2.35 7.62 -13.50
CA GLU A 24 3.24 6.80 -14.30
C GLU A 24 4.68 7.24 -14.07
N VAL A 25 5.49 6.33 -13.58
CA VAL A 25 6.92 6.55 -13.34
C VAL A 25 7.69 5.86 -14.46
N ASN A 26 8.46 6.65 -15.20
CA ASN A 26 9.39 6.13 -16.20
C ASN A 26 10.79 6.08 -15.59
N SER A 27 11.30 4.88 -15.36
CA SER A 27 12.66 4.65 -14.87
C SER A 27 13.40 3.74 -15.83
N SER A 28 14.46 4.26 -16.47
CA SER A 28 15.34 3.50 -17.37
C SER A 28 14.60 2.72 -18.48
N GLY A 29 13.54 3.32 -19.05
CA GLY A 29 12.75 2.72 -20.14
C GLY A 29 11.63 1.78 -19.68
N VAL A 30 11.54 1.47 -18.38
CA VAL A 30 10.42 0.71 -17.80
C VAL A 30 9.38 1.69 -17.27
N LYS A 31 8.20 1.65 -17.88
CA LYS A 31 7.01 2.38 -17.43
C LYS A 31 6.31 1.59 -16.32
N ARG A 32 6.13 2.21 -15.15
CA ARG A 32 5.38 1.63 -14.03
C ARG A 32 4.27 2.57 -13.61
N LYS A 33 3.05 2.04 -13.51
CA LYS A 33 1.90 2.77 -12.98
C LYS A 33 1.77 2.51 -11.49
N VAL A 34 1.55 3.57 -10.71
CA VAL A 34 1.38 3.53 -9.26
C VAL A 34 0.17 4.37 -8.88
N VAL A 35 -0.46 4.02 -7.76
CA VAL A 35 -1.55 4.80 -7.16
C VAL A 35 -0.99 5.58 -6.00
N PHE A 36 -1.03 6.90 -6.11
CA PHE A 36 -0.71 7.81 -5.02
C PHE A 36 -1.99 8.15 -4.26
N ARG A 37 -2.07 7.71 -3.01
CA ARG A 37 -3.18 8.03 -2.11
C ARG A 37 -2.77 9.10 -1.13
N CYS A 38 -3.59 10.13 -1.01
CA CYS A 38 -3.43 11.21 -0.03
C CYS A 38 -4.72 11.33 0.79
N PRO A 39 -4.69 11.24 2.12
CA PRO A 39 -5.85 11.50 2.95
C PRO A 39 -6.23 12.98 2.87
N LEU A 40 -7.53 13.22 2.84
CA LEU A 40 -8.11 14.57 2.85
C LEU A 40 -8.10 15.10 4.29
N LEU A 41 -7.20 16.04 4.57
CA LEU A 41 -7.03 16.61 5.92
C LEU A 41 -8.34 17.15 6.51
N HIS A 42 -9.18 17.78 5.69
CA HIS A 42 -10.44 18.38 6.14
C HIS A 42 -11.52 17.35 6.53
N LYS A 43 -11.42 16.10 6.08
CA LYS A 43 -12.41 15.05 6.38
C LYS A 43 -12.07 14.22 7.62
N LEU A 44 -10.83 14.30 8.12
CA LEU A 44 -10.37 13.52 9.27
C LEU A 44 -10.42 14.31 10.60
N ALA A 45 -11.06 15.47 10.62
CA ALA A 45 -11.15 16.31 11.82
C ALA A 45 -9.80 16.61 12.47
N GLU A 46 -8.71 16.66 11.68
CA GLU A 46 -7.35 16.95 12.15
C GLU A 46 -7.28 18.28 12.91
N ALA A 47 -8.09 19.26 12.50
CA ALA A 47 -8.22 20.54 13.20
C ALA A 47 -8.74 20.41 14.66
N ARG A 48 -9.44 19.31 14.97
CA ARG A 48 -10.00 19.01 16.30
C ARG A 48 -9.17 17.97 17.05
N TYR A 49 -8.57 17.03 16.35
CA TYR A 49 -7.73 15.96 16.91
C TYR A 49 -6.44 15.83 16.09
N PRO A 50 -5.35 16.53 16.48
CA PRO A 50 -4.10 16.44 15.76
C PRO A 50 -3.50 15.02 15.87
N GLY A 51 -3.01 14.48 14.76
CA GLY A 51 -2.44 13.15 14.66
C GLY A 51 -3.42 12.05 14.21
N SER A 52 -4.71 12.35 14.04
CA SER A 52 -5.69 11.36 13.54
C SER A 52 -5.39 10.90 12.12
N ILE A 53 -4.80 11.77 11.28
CA ILE A 53 -4.34 11.38 9.94
C ILE A 53 -3.18 10.38 10.01
N ASP A 54 -2.21 10.64 10.87
CA ASP A 54 -1.02 9.79 11.02
C ASP A 54 -1.40 8.46 11.68
N GLU A 55 -2.32 8.46 12.64
CA GLU A 55 -2.87 7.25 13.23
C GLU A 55 -3.59 6.40 12.17
N LYS A 56 -4.51 6.98 11.39
CA LYS A 56 -5.21 6.25 10.33
C LYS A 56 -4.25 5.70 9.29
N SER A 57 -3.33 6.53 8.81
CA SER A 57 -2.37 6.11 7.77
C SER A 57 -1.38 5.07 8.29
N SER A 58 -0.96 5.14 9.56
CA SER A 58 -0.11 4.12 10.16
C SER A 58 -0.83 2.78 10.30
N CYS A 59 -2.10 2.80 10.68
CA CYS A 59 -2.93 1.60 10.81
C CYS A 59 -3.16 0.92 9.45
N GLU A 60 -3.52 1.70 8.41
CA GLU A 60 -3.69 1.18 7.05
C GLU A 60 -2.36 0.65 6.48
N ALA A 61 -1.26 1.40 6.62
CA ALA A 61 0.06 0.93 6.20
C ALA A 61 0.47 -0.34 6.93
N GLY A 62 0.31 -0.39 8.25
CA GLY A 62 0.61 -1.54 9.09
C GLY A 62 -0.20 -2.78 8.68
N ALA A 63 -1.48 -2.61 8.39
CA ALA A 63 -2.33 -3.69 7.89
C ALA A 63 -1.84 -4.23 6.54
N TYR A 64 -1.45 -3.36 5.59
CA TYR A 64 -0.87 -3.79 4.32
C TYR A 64 0.42 -4.60 4.53
N VAL A 65 1.34 -4.10 5.36
CA VAL A 65 2.59 -4.81 5.68
C VAL A 65 2.30 -6.17 6.30
N TRP A 66 1.38 -6.20 7.27
CA TRP A 66 1.02 -7.43 7.97
C TRP A 66 0.41 -8.46 7.01
N VAL A 67 -0.52 -8.06 6.13
CA VAL A 67 -1.12 -8.98 5.15
C VAL A 67 -0.09 -9.48 4.15
N GLU A 68 0.81 -8.61 3.66
CA GLU A 68 1.89 -9.00 2.73
C GLU A 68 2.85 -10.02 3.35
N GLU A 69 3.17 -9.87 4.64
CA GLU A 69 4.10 -10.76 5.37
C GLU A 69 3.43 -12.08 5.78
N ASN A 70 2.16 -12.04 6.20
CA ASN A 70 1.48 -13.16 6.86
C ASN A 70 0.59 -13.96 5.91
N CYS A 71 0.04 -13.34 4.86
CA CYS A 71 -0.95 -13.95 3.96
C CYS A 71 -0.52 -13.92 2.49
N PRO A 72 0.53 -14.66 2.07
CA PRO A 72 1.01 -14.66 0.69
C PRO A 72 0.03 -15.28 -0.32
N GLU A 73 -0.97 -16.03 0.14
CA GLU A 73 -2.04 -16.59 -0.70
C GLU A 73 -2.97 -15.50 -1.26
N ILE A 74 -3.08 -14.37 -0.54
CA ILE A 74 -3.90 -13.24 -0.95
C ILE A 74 -3.03 -12.31 -1.79
N ARG A 75 -3.45 -12.00 -3.02
CA ARG A 75 -2.80 -10.97 -3.84
C ARG A 75 -3.10 -9.59 -3.26
N SER A 76 -2.34 -9.17 -2.25
CA SER A 76 -2.41 -7.82 -1.69
C SER A 76 -1.67 -6.82 -2.58
N LEU A 77 -2.20 -5.60 -2.69
CA LEU A 77 -1.54 -4.47 -3.33
C LEU A 77 -0.16 -4.23 -2.71
N HIS A 78 0.90 -4.22 -3.50
CA HIS A 78 2.22 -3.88 -2.98
C HIS A 78 2.27 -2.41 -2.57
N LEU A 79 2.58 -2.17 -1.28
CA LEU A 79 2.82 -0.84 -0.75
C LEU A 79 4.29 -0.47 -1.02
N PHE A 80 4.52 0.45 -1.95
CA PHE A 80 5.87 0.89 -2.32
C PHE A 80 6.48 1.83 -1.29
N GLY A 81 5.65 2.65 -0.64
CA GLY A 81 6.08 3.54 0.42
C GLY A 81 4.94 4.38 0.98
N PHE A 82 5.15 4.97 2.14
CA PHE A 82 4.20 5.85 2.80
C PHE A 82 4.93 6.97 3.53
N GLY A 83 4.25 8.07 3.79
CA GLY A 83 4.77 9.22 4.53
C GLY A 83 3.74 9.76 5.52
N PHE A 84 4.24 10.29 6.63
CA PHE A 84 3.47 10.92 7.69
C PHE A 84 3.55 12.46 7.62
N MET A 85 2.67 13.15 8.36
CA MET A 85 2.72 14.61 8.53
C MET A 85 4.08 15.11 9.02
N ASP A 86 4.74 14.33 9.88
CA ASP A 86 6.02 14.65 10.52
C ASP A 86 7.22 14.73 9.55
N GLY A 87 7.01 14.52 8.25
CA GLY A 87 8.10 14.42 7.28
C GLY A 87 8.95 13.14 7.44
N ARG A 88 8.39 12.13 8.12
CA ARG A 88 8.95 10.76 8.14
C ARG A 88 8.41 9.99 6.96
N HIS A 89 9.30 9.54 6.09
CA HIS A 89 8.94 8.77 4.90
C HIS A 89 9.56 7.39 4.98
N PHE A 90 8.76 6.40 4.64
CA PHE A 90 9.12 5.00 4.66
C PHE A 90 9.00 4.46 3.25
N THR A 91 10.08 3.91 2.73
CA THR A 91 10.10 3.28 1.39
C THR A 91 10.38 1.79 1.56
N HIS A 92 9.76 0.97 0.71
CA HIS A 92 9.98 -0.46 0.72
C HIS A 92 11.46 -0.79 0.45
N SER A 93 12.04 -1.69 1.24
CA SER A 93 13.48 -2.02 1.19
C SER A 93 13.96 -2.53 -0.19
N LYS A 94 13.06 -2.97 -1.08
CA LYS A 94 13.36 -3.35 -2.48
C LYS A 94 13.84 -2.18 -3.36
N TYR A 95 13.74 -0.94 -2.89
CA TYR A 95 14.21 0.25 -3.62
C TYR A 95 15.39 0.96 -2.92
N ALA A 96 15.80 0.48 -1.74
CA ALA A 96 16.98 0.98 -1.04
C ALA A 96 18.29 0.57 -1.76
N PRO A 97 19.40 1.30 -1.60
CA PRO A 97 20.69 0.91 -2.15
C PRO A 97 21.14 -0.46 -1.62
N PHE A 98 21.88 -1.22 -2.44
CA PHE A 98 22.23 -2.62 -2.20
C PHE A 98 22.88 -2.86 -0.82
N PHE A 99 23.78 -1.98 -0.38
CA PHE A 99 24.45 -2.07 0.92
C PHE A 99 23.49 -1.96 2.12
N SER A 100 22.50 -1.08 2.03
CA SER A 100 21.48 -0.97 3.09
C SER A 100 20.60 -2.23 3.16
N ARG A 101 20.40 -2.94 2.04
CA ARG A 101 19.63 -4.20 2.01
C ARG A 101 20.37 -5.32 2.72
N THR A 102 21.66 -5.53 2.38
CA THR A 102 22.46 -6.61 2.95
C THR A 102 22.69 -6.40 4.45
N TRP A 103 22.98 -5.16 4.85
CA TRP A 103 23.10 -4.78 6.25
C TRP A 103 21.81 -5.09 7.03
N ARG A 104 20.65 -4.72 6.48
CA ARG A 104 19.36 -4.94 7.15
C ARG A 104 18.96 -6.42 7.21
N GLN A 105 19.31 -7.20 6.19
CA GLN A 105 19.11 -8.65 6.20
C GLN A 105 19.98 -9.30 7.29
N LEU A 106 21.22 -8.84 7.45
CA LEU A 106 22.12 -9.28 8.52
C LEU A 106 21.53 -8.95 9.90
N TRP A 107 21.08 -7.71 10.11
CA TRP A 107 20.42 -7.32 11.35
C TRP A 107 19.19 -8.15 11.62
N ARG A 108 18.33 -8.39 10.63
CA ARG A 108 17.16 -9.27 10.81
C ARG A 108 17.54 -10.69 11.21
N PHE A 109 18.63 -11.22 10.66
CA PHE A 109 19.13 -12.53 11.06
C PHE A 109 19.57 -12.52 12.54
N ILE A 110 20.27 -11.46 12.96
CA ILE A 110 20.66 -11.22 14.35
C ILE A 110 19.42 -11.08 15.25
N TYR A 111 18.46 -10.22 14.92
CA TYR A 111 17.22 -10.02 15.68
C TYR A 111 16.39 -11.31 15.79
N LYS A 112 16.34 -12.12 14.72
CA LYS A 112 15.69 -13.45 14.72
C LYS A 112 16.42 -14.43 15.64
N PHE A 113 17.75 -14.39 15.65
CA PHE A 113 18.58 -15.17 16.57
C PHE A 113 18.33 -14.77 18.03
N PHE A 114 18.12 -13.48 18.30
CA PHE A 114 17.81 -12.94 19.63
C PHE A 114 16.31 -12.95 20.02
N ARG A 115 15.41 -13.52 19.20
CA ARG A 115 13.94 -13.55 19.43
C ARG A 115 13.31 -12.17 19.71
N LEU A 116 13.87 -11.12 19.12
CA LEU A 116 13.35 -9.76 19.21
C LEU A 116 12.32 -9.51 18.08
N PRO A 117 11.40 -8.55 18.22
CA PRO A 117 10.33 -8.32 17.25
C PRO A 117 10.89 -8.05 15.84
N LEU A 118 10.25 -8.62 14.82
CA LEU A 118 10.68 -8.50 13.43
C LEU A 118 10.72 -7.03 13.00
N LEU A 119 11.89 -6.56 12.53
CA LEU A 119 12.01 -5.24 11.90
C LEU A 119 11.19 -5.22 10.60
N SER A 120 10.21 -4.30 10.47
CA SER A 120 9.34 -4.18 9.28
C SER A 120 10.13 -4.00 7.98
N HIS A 121 9.63 -4.42 6.82
CA HIS A 121 10.33 -4.31 5.52
C HIS A 121 10.54 -2.87 4.99
N TYR A 122 10.10 -1.88 5.75
CA TYR A 122 10.12 -0.48 5.36
C TYR A 122 11.30 0.24 6.01
N VAL A 123 12.01 1.02 5.21
CA VAL A 123 13.20 1.75 5.64
C VAL A 123 12.85 3.23 5.65
N TRP A 124 13.23 3.91 6.71
CA TRP A 124 13.16 5.36 6.76
C TRP A 124 14.08 5.95 5.69
N ASN A 125 13.51 6.78 4.82
CA ASN A 125 14.24 7.46 3.76
C ASN A 125 14.03 8.97 3.93
N PRO A 126 15.08 9.76 4.24
CA PRO A 126 14.94 11.20 4.36
C PRO A 126 14.56 11.79 2.99
N PRO A 127 13.41 12.47 2.87
CA PRO A 127 12.97 13.04 1.61
C PRO A 127 13.83 14.26 1.27
N ARG A 128 14.05 14.51 -0.03
CA ARG A 128 14.67 15.77 -0.49
C ARG A 128 13.70 16.96 -0.43
N HIS A 129 12.39 16.68 -0.39
CA HIS A 129 11.31 17.66 -0.33
C HIS A 129 10.28 17.20 0.70
N GLN A 130 9.97 18.06 1.68
CA GLN A 130 8.96 17.77 2.68
C GLN A 130 7.57 17.94 2.07
N VAL A 131 6.82 16.85 2.01
CA VAL A 131 5.40 16.89 1.67
C VAL A 131 4.64 17.07 2.99
N ARG A 132 3.96 18.21 3.17
CA ARG A 132 3.12 18.50 4.35
C ARG A 132 1.80 17.69 4.39
N SER A 133 1.74 16.57 3.67
CA SER A 133 0.59 15.69 3.61
C SER A 133 1.04 14.23 3.78
N ALA A 134 0.25 13.43 4.49
CA ALA A 134 0.48 12.01 4.62
C ALA A 134 0.17 11.41 3.27
N TYR A 135 0.84 10.34 2.90
CA TYR A 135 0.56 9.71 1.62
C TYR A 135 0.95 8.24 1.63
N MET A 136 0.40 7.50 0.69
CA MET A 136 0.77 6.12 0.40
C MET A 136 0.93 5.94 -1.10
N VAL A 137 1.95 5.19 -1.49
CA VAL A 137 2.22 4.82 -2.87
C VAL A 137 1.96 3.32 -2.98
N LEU A 138 0.93 2.95 -3.71
CA LEU A 138 0.47 1.58 -3.88
C LEU A 138 0.64 1.13 -5.32
N GLU A 139 0.67 -0.18 -5.53
CA GLU A 139 0.57 -0.80 -6.84
C GLU A 139 -0.69 -0.38 -7.58
N TYR A 140 -0.57 -0.14 -8.89
CA TYR A 140 -1.72 0.08 -9.74
C TYR A 140 -2.33 -1.25 -10.19
N LEU A 141 -3.55 -1.52 -9.75
CA LEU A 141 -4.38 -2.58 -10.29
C LEU A 141 -5.05 -2.07 -11.57
N GLY A 142 -4.42 -2.35 -12.71
CA GLY A 142 -5.01 -2.03 -14.01
C GLY A 142 -6.14 -2.97 -14.38
N HIS A 143 -6.92 -2.58 -15.41
CA HIS A 143 -7.99 -3.40 -15.98
C HIS A 143 -7.50 -4.78 -16.48
N GLU A 144 -6.20 -4.90 -16.80
CA GLU A 144 -5.54 -6.16 -17.14
C GLU A 144 -5.43 -7.15 -15.97
N THR A 145 -5.46 -6.65 -14.73
CA THR A 145 -5.37 -7.49 -13.52
C THR A 145 -6.74 -8.00 -13.09
N GLY A 146 -7.80 -7.26 -13.39
CA GLY A 146 -9.17 -7.64 -13.09
C GLY A 146 -10.12 -6.45 -13.15
N GLN A 147 -11.41 -6.74 -13.27
CA GLN A 147 -12.48 -5.75 -13.19
C GLN A 147 -12.98 -5.61 -11.75
N PRO A 148 -13.34 -4.40 -11.32
CA PRO A 148 -13.93 -4.21 -10.01
C PRO A 148 -15.22 -5.02 -9.90
N LEU A 149 -15.44 -5.59 -8.71
CA LEU A 149 -16.60 -6.44 -8.50
C LEU A 149 -17.91 -5.65 -8.66
N SER A 150 -17.94 -4.35 -8.33
CA SER A 150 -19.12 -3.49 -8.50
C SER A 150 -19.72 -3.56 -9.90
N ASP A 151 -18.88 -3.57 -10.94
CA ASP A 151 -19.32 -3.45 -12.32
C ASP A 151 -19.88 -4.78 -12.86
N THR A 152 -19.43 -5.89 -12.27
CA THR A 152 -19.82 -7.25 -12.67
C THR A 152 -20.84 -7.86 -11.72
N PHE A 153 -21.01 -7.32 -10.51
CA PHE A 153 -21.82 -7.93 -9.46
C PHE A 153 -23.29 -8.08 -9.89
N ASP A 154 -23.93 -7.01 -10.36
CA ASP A 154 -25.35 -7.03 -10.69
C ASP A 154 -25.67 -8.00 -11.83
N THR A 155 -24.78 -8.10 -12.83
CA THR A 155 -24.93 -8.99 -13.99
C THR A 155 -24.81 -10.47 -13.62
N TYR A 156 -23.94 -10.82 -12.66
CA TYR A 156 -23.64 -12.22 -12.32
C TYR A 156 -24.27 -12.67 -10.99
N ARG A 157 -25.01 -11.81 -10.28
CA ARG A 157 -25.60 -12.09 -8.97
C ARG A 157 -26.57 -13.27 -8.98
N GLU A 158 -27.35 -13.42 -10.05
CA GLU A 158 -28.35 -14.48 -10.19
C GLU A 158 -27.74 -15.83 -10.56
N ASN A 159 -26.50 -15.84 -11.05
CA ASN A 159 -25.85 -17.08 -11.45
C ASN A 159 -25.26 -17.80 -10.23
N GLY A 160 -25.86 -18.94 -9.86
CA GLY A 160 -25.50 -19.70 -8.67
C GLY A 160 -24.03 -20.15 -8.61
N THR A 161 -23.41 -20.47 -9.75
CA THR A 161 -22.02 -20.96 -9.79
C THR A 161 -20.99 -19.85 -9.54
N GLN A 162 -21.17 -18.66 -10.12
CA GLN A 162 -20.30 -17.50 -9.88
C GLN A 162 -20.43 -17.05 -8.42
N ARG A 163 -21.66 -17.00 -7.88
CA ARG A 163 -21.91 -16.66 -6.48
C ARG A 163 -21.20 -17.61 -5.52
N GLN A 164 -21.25 -18.91 -5.77
CA GLN A 164 -20.55 -19.91 -4.96
C GLN A 164 -19.02 -19.71 -5.01
N ARG A 165 -18.46 -19.40 -6.19
CA ARG A 165 -17.02 -19.11 -6.34
C ARG A 165 -16.62 -17.84 -5.58
N LEU A 166 -17.44 -16.79 -5.64
CA LEU A 166 -17.21 -15.54 -4.91
C LEU A 166 -17.21 -15.80 -3.39
N PHE A 167 -18.25 -16.44 -2.86
CA PHE A 167 -18.33 -16.75 -1.43
C PHE A 167 -17.19 -17.65 -0.99
N ARG A 168 -16.84 -18.69 -1.76
CA ARG A 168 -15.70 -19.55 -1.47
C ARG A 168 -14.39 -18.76 -1.45
N GLY A 169 -14.21 -17.81 -2.36
CA GLY A 169 -13.05 -16.92 -2.39
C GLY A 169 -12.96 -16.05 -1.14
N ILE A 170 -14.05 -15.36 -0.78
CA ILE A 170 -14.11 -14.51 0.42
C ILE A 170 -13.89 -15.34 1.68
N SER A 171 -14.51 -16.51 1.80
CA SER A 171 -14.30 -17.40 2.95
C SER A 171 -12.85 -17.86 3.08
N ARG A 172 -12.17 -18.17 1.97
CA ARG A 172 -10.74 -18.50 2.02
C ARG A 172 -9.90 -17.33 2.50
N ILE A 173 -10.12 -16.14 1.98
CA ILE A 173 -9.42 -14.91 2.40
C ILE A 173 -9.64 -14.69 3.90
N LEU A 174 -10.88 -14.75 4.37
CA LEU A 174 -11.23 -14.56 5.78
C LEU A 174 -10.56 -15.62 6.68
N LEU A 175 -10.58 -16.88 6.27
CA LEU A 175 -9.92 -17.96 7.01
C LEU A 175 -8.39 -17.81 7.03
N SER A 176 -7.78 -17.36 5.94
CA SER A 176 -6.34 -17.11 5.89
C SER A 176 -5.95 -15.93 6.79
N LEU A 177 -6.75 -14.86 6.84
CA LEU A 177 -6.55 -13.75 7.78
C LEU A 177 -6.74 -14.17 9.23
N ALA A 178 -7.78 -14.96 9.54
CA ALA A 178 -8.08 -15.40 10.90
C ALA A 178 -7.14 -16.49 11.44
N ARG A 179 -6.37 -17.16 10.57
CA ARG A 179 -5.43 -18.22 10.96
C ARG A 179 -4.25 -17.69 11.78
N ILE A 180 -3.96 -16.39 11.70
CA ILE A 180 -2.74 -15.80 12.22
C ILE A 180 -3.12 -14.95 13.44
N PRO A 181 -2.66 -15.34 14.65
CA PRO A 181 -3.12 -14.77 15.91
C PRO A 181 -2.58 -13.36 16.17
#